data_AF-A0A8J3RPP2-F1
#
_entry.id   AF-A0A8J3RPP2-F1
#
_cell.length_a   1.000
_cell.length_b   1.000
_cell.length_c   1.000
_cell.angle_alpha   90.00
_cell.angle_beta   90.00
_cell.angle_gamma   90.00
#
_symmetry.space_group_name_H-M   'P 1'
#
loop_
_entity.id
_entity.type
_entity.pdbx_description
1 polymer ?
#
loop_
_entity_poly.entity_id
_entity_poly.type
_entity_poly.pdbx_seq_one_letter_code
_entity_poly.pdbx_strand_id
1 'polypeptide(L)'
;MSDFCTELTGLTQAEVERGVTFAEACRILVEEYGAGERPWASWGDYDRRQFARQSQADGVPYPFGYPAERTHTNAKAVFAAAYGLRKRPGMDHALQIAGLPLEGRHHRGEDDAWNIAALVLDLLDRGAWPVTATVD
;
A
#
# COMPACT_ATOMS: atom_id res chain seq x y z
N MET A 1 5.94 -16.07 -14.36
CA MET A 1 5.84 -14.64 -14.70
C MET A 1 5.65 -14.53 -16.20
N SER A 2 4.72 -13.69 -16.66
CA SER A 2 4.57 -13.37 -18.09
C SER A 2 5.43 -12.16 -18.47
N ASP A 3 5.66 -11.96 -19.77
CA ASP A 3 6.38 -10.79 -20.28
C ASP A 3 5.69 -9.49 -19.87
N PHE A 4 4.35 -9.44 -19.97
CA PHE A 4 3.56 -8.30 -19.51
C PHE A 4 3.81 -7.98 -18.02
N CYS A 5 3.78 -8.99 -17.13
CA CYS A 5 4.02 -8.74 -15.70
C CYS A 5 5.44 -8.28 -15.42
N THR A 6 6.41 -8.81 -16.17
CA THR A 6 7.82 -8.42 -16.05
C THR A 6 8.03 -6.99 -16.52
N GLU A 7 7.48 -6.62 -17.67
CA GLU A 7 7.51 -5.24 -18.18
C GLU A 7 6.79 -4.28 -17.23
N LEU A 8 5.64 -4.68 -16.68
CA LEU A 8 4.90 -3.82 -15.77
C LEU A 8 5.66 -3.61 -14.44
N THR A 9 6.02 -4.69 -13.75
CA THR A 9 6.53 -4.62 -12.36
C THR A 9 8.05 -4.50 -12.26
N GLY A 10 8.78 -4.86 -13.33
CA GLY A 10 10.23 -5.02 -13.30
C GLY A 10 10.72 -6.30 -12.62
N LEU A 11 9.83 -7.17 -12.11
CA LEU A 11 10.21 -8.42 -11.46
C LEU A 11 10.46 -9.52 -12.50
N THR A 12 11.64 -10.12 -12.44
CA THR A 12 12.01 -11.28 -13.26
C THR A 12 11.53 -12.59 -12.63
N GLN A 13 11.35 -13.63 -13.45
CA GLN A 13 11.03 -14.97 -12.96
C GLN A 13 12.07 -15.48 -11.94
N ALA A 14 13.37 -15.20 -12.18
CA ALA A 14 14.44 -15.61 -11.29
C ALA A 14 14.40 -14.89 -9.92
N GLU A 15 13.96 -13.64 -9.86
CA GLU A 15 13.72 -12.94 -8.59
C GLU A 15 12.53 -13.56 -7.83
N VAL A 16 11.44 -13.84 -8.54
CA VAL A 16 10.25 -14.48 -7.95
C VAL A 16 10.58 -15.86 -7.38
N GLU A 17 11.41 -16.65 -8.05
CA GLU A 17 11.86 -17.97 -7.58
C GLU A 17 12.71 -17.92 -6.32
N ARG A 18 13.38 -16.79 -6.05
CA ARG A 18 14.13 -16.55 -4.81
C ARG A 18 13.30 -15.89 -3.72
N GLY A 19 12.05 -15.53 -4.02
CA GLY A 19 11.14 -14.93 -3.07
C GLY A 19 10.70 -15.90 -1.97
N VAL A 20 9.97 -15.37 -1.01
CA VAL A 20 9.33 -16.16 0.06
C VAL A 20 7.89 -16.50 -0.30
N THR A 21 7.33 -17.50 0.36
CA THR A 21 5.90 -17.82 0.21
C THR A 21 5.03 -16.69 0.77
N PHE A 22 3.76 -16.64 0.36
CA PHE A 22 2.82 -15.66 0.89
C PHE A 22 2.64 -15.79 2.42
N ALA A 23 2.60 -17.02 2.94
CA ALA A 23 2.52 -17.29 4.37
C ALA A 23 3.74 -16.74 5.13
N GLU A 24 4.94 -16.94 4.58
CA GLU A 24 6.18 -16.44 5.16
C GLU A 24 6.26 -14.91 5.10
N ALA A 25 5.86 -14.30 3.99
CA ALA A 25 5.77 -12.84 3.88
C ALA A 25 4.81 -12.25 4.93
N CYS A 26 3.64 -12.87 5.14
CA CYS A 26 2.69 -12.43 6.17
C CYS A 26 3.27 -12.58 7.58
N ARG A 27 4.01 -13.65 7.86
CA ARG A 27 4.70 -13.85 9.14
C ARG A 27 5.73 -12.75 9.39
N ILE A 28 6.57 -12.44 8.40
CA ILE A 28 7.55 -11.35 8.47
C ILE A 28 6.86 -10.00 8.75
N LEU A 29 5.76 -9.70 8.04
CA LEU A 29 4.98 -8.47 8.27
C LEU A 29 4.50 -8.36 9.72
N VAL A 30 4.01 -9.45 10.30
CA VAL A 30 3.51 -9.44 11.67
C VAL A 30 4.67 -9.36 12.69
N GLU A 31 5.66 -10.23 12.57
CA GLU A 31 6.70 -10.41 13.58
C GLU A 31 7.76 -9.30 13.56
N GLU A 32 8.16 -8.84 12.37
CA GLU A 32 9.23 -7.84 12.24
C GLU A 32 8.69 -6.41 12.16
N TYR A 33 7.55 -6.23 11.48
CA TYR A 33 6.98 -4.91 11.22
C TYR A 33 5.77 -4.57 12.09
N GLY A 34 5.29 -5.50 12.93
CA GLY A 34 4.14 -5.28 13.80
C GLY A 34 2.85 -4.99 13.04
N ALA A 35 2.73 -5.50 11.81
CA ALA A 35 1.60 -5.19 10.92
C ALA A 35 0.23 -5.52 11.52
N GLY A 36 0.17 -6.48 12.45
CA GLY A 36 -1.07 -6.87 13.14
C GLY A 36 -1.65 -5.79 14.06
N GLU A 37 -0.82 -4.85 14.51
CA GLU A 37 -1.18 -3.82 15.50
C GLU A 37 -1.08 -2.40 14.92
N ARG A 38 -0.24 -2.21 13.90
CA ARG A 38 0.00 -0.90 13.30
C ARG A 38 -1.05 -0.59 12.23
N PRO A 39 -1.57 0.66 12.19
CA PRO A 39 -2.29 1.14 11.02
C PRO A 39 -1.40 1.06 9.78
N TRP A 40 -2.02 0.78 8.64
CA TRP A 40 -1.35 0.73 7.35
C TRP A 40 -2.21 1.45 6.32
N ALA A 41 -1.60 1.80 5.19
CA ALA A 41 -2.29 2.51 4.12
C ALA A 41 -1.87 1.97 2.77
N SER A 42 -2.74 2.17 1.77
CA SER A 42 -2.38 1.94 0.38
C SER A 42 -3.12 2.91 -0.55
N TRP A 43 -2.76 2.94 -1.83
CA TRP A 43 -3.32 3.88 -2.82
C TRP A 43 -4.67 3.44 -3.41
N GLY A 44 -5.56 2.96 -2.54
CA GLY A 44 -6.85 2.40 -2.91
C GLY A 44 -7.24 1.24 -2.01
N ASP A 45 -8.29 0.51 -2.38
CA ASP A 45 -8.70 -0.73 -1.69
C ASP A 45 -8.10 -2.00 -2.32
N TYR A 46 -7.35 -1.87 -3.41
CA TYR A 46 -6.90 -3.02 -4.20
C TYR A 46 -6.00 -3.95 -3.37
N ASP A 47 -4.97 -3.41 -2.71
CA ASP A 47 -4.02 -4.20 -1.92
C ASP A 47 -4.71 -4.90 -0.76
N ARG A 48 -5.56 -4.19 -0.01
CA ARG A 48 -6.36 -4.76 1.09
C ARG A 48 -7.19 -5.94 0.62
N ARG A 49 -7.86 -5.79 -0.53
CA ARG A 49 -8.67 -6.87 -1.13
C ARG A 49 -7.81 -8.04 -1.61
N GLN A 50 -6.62 -7.78 -2.17
CA GLN A 50 -5.72 -8.84 -2.61
C GLN A 50 -5.16 -9.64 -1.43
N PHE A 51 -4.71 -8.98 -0.36
CA PHE A 51 -4.29 -9.67 0.86
C PHE A 51 -5.43 -10.48 1.47
N ALA A 52 -6.63 -9.92 1.59
CA ALA A 52 -7.79 -10.65 2.12
C ALA A 52 -8.13 -11.88 1.27
N ARG A 53 -8.17 -11.73 -0.06
CA ARG A 53 -8.47 -12.83 -1.00
C ARG A 53 -7.41 -13.93 -0.94
N GLN A 54 -6.13 -13.57 -0.96
CA GLN A 54 -5.03 -14.55 -0.94
C GLN A 54 -4.94 -15.25 0.42
N SER A 55 -5.12 -14.52 1.52
CA SER A 55 -5.22 -15.09 2.88
C SER A 55 -6.32 -16.13 2.98
N GLN A 56 -7.51 -15.82 2.46
CA GLN A 56 -8.62 -16.76 2.43
C GLN A 56 -8.33 -17.98 1.55
N ALA A 57 -7.75 -17.79 0.37
CA ALA A 57 -7.46 -18.86 -0.57
C ALA A 57 -6.41 -19.85 -0.03
N ASP A 58 -5.39 -19.33 0.66
CA ASP A 58 -4.24 -20.12 1.11
C ASP A 58 -4.37 -20.58 2.57
N GLY A 59 -5.43 -20.18 3.28
CA GLY A 59 -5.60 -20.48 4.70
C GLY A 59 -4.58 -19.77 5.61
N VAL A 60 -4.04 -18.64 5.17
CA VAL A 60 -3.04 -17.84 5.90
C VAL A 60 -3.77 -16.74 6.70
N PRO A 61 -3.42 -16.49 7.97
CA PRO A 61 -3.97 -15.37 8.71
C PRO A 61 -3.69 -14.02 8.03
N TYR A 62 -4.70 -13.17 7.93
CA TYR A 62 -4.55 -11.83 7.38
C TYR A 62 -3.60 -10.98 8.26
N PRO A 63 -2.52 -10.39 7.70
CA PRO A 63 -1.41 -9.89 8.52
C PRO A 63 -1.65 -8.52 9.16
N PHE A 64 -2.67 -7.76 8.73
CA PHE A 64 -2.88 -6.37 9.15
C PHE A 64 -3.92 -6.19 10.26
N GLY A 65 -4.10 -7.20 11.10
CA GLY A 65 -5.05 -7.17 12.23
C GLY A 65 -6.52 -7.31 11.81
N TYR A 66 -7.41 -7.38 12.80
CA TYR A 66 -8.86 -7.52 12.59
C TYR A 66 -9.67 -6.59 13.51
N PRO A 67 -10.76 -5.97 13.01
CA PRO A 67 -11.21 -5.98 11.61
C PRO A 67 -10.30 -5.14 10.70
N ALA A 68 -10.03 -5.66 9.49
CA ALA A 68 -9.08 -5.07 8.53
C ALA A 68 -9.43 -3.62 8.15
N GLU A 69 -10.71 -3.26 8.20
CA GLU A 69 -11.23 -1.91 7.92
C GLU A 69 -10.80 -0.87 8.96
N ARG A 70 -10.48 -1.28 10.19
CA ARG A 70 -10.05 -0.37 11.26
C ARG A 70 -8.57 -0.03 11.18
N THR A 71 -7.77 -0.86 10.53
CA THR A 71 -6.32 -0.70 10.43
C THR A 71 -5.88 -0.13 9.09
N HIS A 72 -6.72 -0.17 8.05
CA HIS A 72 -6.38 0.32 6.71
C HIS A 72 -6.91 1.73 6.42
N THR A 73 -6.03 2.59 5.89
CA THR A 73 -6.43 3.88 5.30
C THR A 73 -6.27 3.86 3.77
N ASN A 74 -7.34 4.20 3.06
CA ASN A 74 -7.31 4.45 1.61
C ASN A 74 -6.73 5.86 1.35
N ALA A 75 -5.41 5.97 1.22
CA ALA A 75 -4.69 7.24 1.06
C ALA A 75 -5.16 8.02 -0.18
N LYS A 76 -5.55 7.30 -1.24
CA LYS A 76 -6.09 7.88 -2.48
C LYS A 76 -7.42 8.63 -2.25
N ALA A 77 -8.26 8.15 -1.34
CA ALA A 77 -9.50 8.83 -0.98
C ALA A 77 -9.24 10.08 -0.13
N VAL A 78 -8.32 9.99 0.84
CA VAL A 78 -7.89 11.12 1.68
C VAL A 78 -7.29 12.22 0.80
N PHE A 79 -6.40 11.85 -0.13
CA PHE A 79 -5.78 12.79 -1.07
C PHE A 79 -6.82 13.53 -1.92
N ALA A 80 -7.75 12.81 -2.54
CA ALA A 80 -8.77 13.45 -3.37
C ALA A 80 -9.64 14.43 -2.58
N ALA A 81 -9.95 14.13 -1.32
CA ALA A 81 -10.69 15.04 -0.44
C ALA A 81 -9.85 16.28 -0.08
N ALA A 82 -8.60 16.08 0.36
CA ALA A 82 -7.68 17.15 0.76
C ALA A 82 -7.37 18.15 -0.36
N TYR A 83 -7.29 17.67 -1.60
CA TYR A 83 -7.05 18.49 -2.79
C TYR A 83 -8.32 18.96 -3.50
N GLY A 84 -9.51 18.68 -2.96
CA GLY A 84 -10.79 19.10 -3.55
C GLY A 84 -11.07 18.48 -4.94
N LEU A 85 -10.55 17.29 -5.22
CA LEU A 85 -10.63 16.64 -6.51
C LEU A 85 -11.96 15.89 -6.69
N ARG A 86 -12.62 16.07 -7.84
CA ARG A 86 -13.83 15.32 -8.20
C ARG A 86 -13.58 13.82 -8.45
N LYS A 87 -12.38 13.46 -8.88
CA LYS A 87 -11.97 12.08 -9.20
C LYS A 87 -10.74 11.73 -8.39
N ARG A 88 -10.60 10.45 -8.05
CA ARG A 88 -9.44 9.92 -7.33
C ARG A 88 -8.31 9.58 -8.33
N PRO A 89 -7.19 10.31 -8.33
CA PRO A 89 -6.12 10.12 -9.33
C PRO A 89 -5.32 8.82 -9.15
N GLY A 90 -4.60 8.40 -10.18
CA GLY A 90 -3.48 7.46 -10.06
C GLY A 90 -2.38 8.03 -9.16
N MET A 91 -1.48 7.20 -8.66
CA MET A 91 -0.41 7.66 -7.76
C MET A 91 0.55 8.60 -8.49
N ASP A 92 0.93 8.27 -9.72
CA ASP A 92 1.75 9.08 -10.61
C ASP A 92 1.17 10.49 -10.82
N HIS A 93 -0.13 10.58 -11.10
CA HIS A 93 -0.80 11.87 -11.28
C HIS A 93 -0.98 12.62 -9.96
N ALA A 94 -1.14 11.91 -8.83
CA ALA A 94 -1.19 12.53 -7.52
C ALA A 94 0.15 13.20 -7.14
N LEU A 95 1.28 12.56 -7.44
CA LEU A 95 2.60 13.16 -7.28
C LEU A 95 2.74 14.45 -8.09
N GLN A 96 2.30 14.44 -9.35
CA GLN A 96 2.29 15.65 -10.20
C GLN A 96 1.45 16.78 -9.59
N ILE A 97 0.25 16.46 -9.10
CA ILE A 97 -0.63 17.43 -8.43
C ILE A 97 0.03 18.00 -7.15
N ALA A 98 0.73 17.15 -6.40
CA ALA A 98 1.45 17.52 -5.19
C ALA A 98 2.77 18.25 -5.45
N GLY A 99 3.24 18.31 -6.70
CA GLY A 99 4.56 18.85 -7.03
C GLY A 99 5.72 17.98 -6.55
N LEU A 100 5.49 16.68 -6.33
CA LEU A 100 6.48 15.72 -5.87
C LEU A 100 7.04 14.91 -7.05
N PRO A 101 8.34 14.57 -7.05
CA PRO A 101 8.91 13.68 -8.04
C PRO A 101 8.42 12.24 -7.84
N LEU A 102 8.44 11.45 -8.91
CA LEU A 102 8.35 10.00 -8.82
C LEU A 102 9.75 9.44 -8.58
N GLU A 103 9.93 8.75 -7.46
CA GLU A 103 11.18 8.08 -7.09
C GLU A 103 11.11 6.59 -7.47
N GLY A 104 12.16 6.07 -8.10
CA GLY A 104 12.22 4.65 -8.51
C GLY A 104 11.36 4.32 -9.73
N ARG A 105 10.85 3.09 -9.78
CA ARG A 105 10.08 2.54 -10.91
C ARG A 105 8.60 2.44 -10.55
N HIS A 106 7.74 3.09 -11.34
CA HIS A 106 6.30 2.91 -11.20
C HIS A 106 5.87 1.44 -11.38
N HIS A 107 4.94 0.97 -10.54
CA HIS A 107 4.46 -0.43 -10.48
C HIS A 107 5.44 -1.44 -9.87
N ARG A 108 6.60 -0.98 -9.37
CA ARG A 108 7.43 -1.74 -8.44
C ARG A 108 6.90 -1.51 -7.03
N GLY A 109 6.56 -2.57 -6.30
CA GLY A 109 5.80 -2.47 -5.05
C GLY A 109 6.45 -1.59 -3.98
N GLU A 110 7.76 -1.74 -3.77
CA GLU A 110 8.53 -0.94 -2.81
C GLU A 110 8.64 0.54 -3.21
N ASP A 111 8.80 0.83 -4.50
CA ASP A 111 8.90 2.20 -5.01
C ASP A 111 7.54 2.90 -4.95
N ASP A 112 6.47 2.21 -5.35
CA ASP A 112 5.11 2.74 -5.20
C ASP A 112 4.80 3.02 -3.71
N ALA A 113 5.21 2.14 -2.78
CA ALA A 113 5.05 2.37 -1.35
C ALA A 113 5.83 3.60 -0.85
N TRP A 114 7.06 3.81 -1.34
CA TRP A 114 7.86 5.00 -1.02
C TRP A 114 7.20 6.30 -1.49
N ASN A 115 6.69 6.32 -2.73
CA ASN A 115 6.00 7.47 -3.29
C ASN A 115 4.65 7.74 -2.59
N ILE A 116 3.92 6.69 -2.22
CA ILE A 116 2.70 6.82 -1.41
C ILE A 116 3.04 7.42 -0.04
N ALA A 117 4.15 7.03 0.59
CA ALA A 117 4.58 7.63 1.85
C ALA A 117 4.86 9.14 1.71
N ALA A 118 5.48 9.58 0.61
CA ALA A 118 5.67 11.00 0.33
C ALA A 118 4.32 11.76 0.21
N LEU A 119 3.33 11.17 -0.46
CA LEU A 119 1.97 11.73 -0.53
C LEU A 119 1.29 11.76 0.84
N VAL A 120 1.49 10.75 1.68
CA VAL A 120 0.98 10.73 3.06
C VAL A 120 1.62 11.84 3.90
N LEU A 121 2.91 12.10 3.74
CA LEU A 121 3.60 13.20 4.42
C LEU A 121 3.07 14.57 3.98
N ASP A 122 2.84 14.79 2.67
CA ASP A 122 2.17 16.00 2.21
C ASP A 122 0.75 16.16 2.83
N LEU A 123 0.00 15.07 2.97
CA LEU A 123 -1.31 15.11 3.62
C LEU A 123 -1.23 15.40 5.12
N LEU A 124 -0.17 14.95 5.80
CA LEU A 124 0.12 15.29 7.19
C LEU A 124 0.45 16.78 7.34
N ASP A 125 1.32 17.32 6.47
CA ASP A 125 1.68 18.74 6.46
C ASP A 125 0.48 19.66 6.19
N ARG A 126 -0.51 19.15 5.44
CA ARG A 126 -1.80 19.83 5.20
C ARG A 126 -2.81 19.67 6.35
N GLY A 127 -2.51 18.86 7.36
CA GLY A 127 -3.45 18.53 8.45
C GLY A 127 -4.66 17.69 7.98
N ALA A 128 -4.54 16.99 6.86
CA ALA A 128 -5.63 16.23 6.24
C ALA A 128 -5.55 14.71 6.49
N TRP A 129 -4.39 14.20 6.96
CA TRP A 129 -4.25 12.78 7.26
C TRP A 129 -5.08 12.40 8.50
N PRO A 130 -5.91 11.34 8.44
CA PRO A 130 -6.67 10.91 9.60
C PRO A 130 -5.72 10.36 10.66
N VAL A 131 -5.59 11.08 11.78
CA VAL A 131 -4.94 10.53 12.97
C VAL A 131 -5.94 9.55 13.59
N THR A 132 -5.64 8.26 13.54
CA THR A 132 -6.38 7.30 14.36
C THR A 132 -6.11 7.66 15.81
N ALA A 133 -7.14 8.14 16.52
CA ALA A 133 -7.07 8.30 17.96
C ALA A 133 -6.61 6.95 18.54
N THR A 134 -5.47 6.96 19.23
CA THR A 134 -5.10 5.84 20.08
C THR A 134 -6.26 5.65 21.05
N VAL A 135 -6.88 4.48 21.02
CA VAL A 135 -7.78 4.08 22.09
C VAL A 135 -6.84 3.80 23.26
N ASP A 136 -6.87 4.69 24.25
CA ASP A 136 -6.21 4.49 25.55
C ASP A 136 -6.66 3.17 26.22
#